data_AF-A0A5K1CT46-F1
#
_entry.id   AF-A0A5K1CT46-F1
#
_cell.length_a   1.000
_cell.length_b   1.000
_cell.length_c   1.000
_cell.angle_alpha   90.00
_cell.angle_beta   90.00
_cell.angle_gamma   90.00
#
_symmetry.space_group_name_H-M   'P 1'
#
loop_
_entity.id
_entity.type
_entity.pdbx_description
1 polymer ?
#
loop_
_entity_poly.entity_id
_entity_poly.type
_entity_poly.pdbx_seq_one_letter_code
_entity_poly.pdbx_strand_id
1 'polypeptide(L)' 'IATDVASRGLDIPNVEVVINYSFPLTTEDYVHRIGRTGRAGKKGVAHTFFTQENK' A
#
# COMPACT_ATOMS: atom_id res chain seq x y z
N ILE A 1 -7.39 -5.53 7.55
CA ILE A 1 -6.01 -6.03 7.42
C ILE A 1 -5.98 -6.95 6.21
N ALA A 2 -5.06 -6.74 5.28
CA ALA A 2 -4.94 -7.53 4.05
C ALA A 2 -3.47 -7.89 3.81
N THR A 3 -3.25 -9.06 3.24
CA THR A 3 -1.93 -9.49 2.72
C THR A 3 -1.97 -9.50 1.20
N ASP A 4 -0.82 -9.49 0.52
CA ASP A 4 -0.78 -9.48 -0.95
C ASP A 4 -1.56 -10.65 -1.57
N VAL A 5 -1.57 -11.80 -0.89
CA VAL A 5 -2.35 -12.98 -1.29
C VAL A 5 -3.85 -12.71 -1.20
N ALA A 6 -4.31 -12.10 -0.10
CA ALA A 6 -5.72 -11.78 0.10
C ALA A 6 -6.22 -10.69 -0.86
N SER A 7 -5.33 -9.82 -1.36
CA SER A 7 -5.70 -8.72 -2.28
C SER A 7 -5.92 -9.14 -3.73
N ARG A 8 -5.52 -10.36 -4.13
CA ARG A 8 -5.68 -10.82 -5.52
C ARG A 8 -7.17 -11.00 -5.84
N GLY A 9 -7.65 -10.23 -6.82
CA GLY A 9 -9.07 -10.23 -7.23
C GLY A 9 -9.97 -9.30 -6.42
N LEU A 10 -9.44 -8.60 -5.41
CA LEU A 10 -10.16 -7.55 -4.68
C LEU A 10 -9.70 -6.18 -5.17
N ASP A 11 -10.56 -5.47 -5.89
CA ASP A 11 -10.32 -4.08 -6.26
C ASP A 11 -10.92 -3.14 -5.21
N ILE A 12 -10.06 -2.49 -4.42
CA ILE A 12 -10.46 -1.53 -3.38
C ILE A 12 -9.83 -0.18 -3.67
N PRO A 13 -10.42 0.64 -4.56
CA PRO A 13 -9.93 1.98 -4.84
C PRO A 13 -10.40 3.00 -3.77
N ASN A 14 -9.71 4.14 -3.72
CA ASN A 14 -10.09 5.34 -2.94
C ASN A 14 -10.10 5.15 -1.43
N VAL A 15 -9.14 4.40 -0.89
CA VAL A 15 -8.95 4.32 0.57
C VAL A 15 -8.38 5.65 1.10
N GLU A 16 -8.78 6.04 2.31
CA GLU A 16 -8.30 7.27 2.94
C GLU A 16 -6.83 7.17 3.36
N VAL A 17 -6.45 6.03 3.94
CA VAL A 17 -5.11 5.77 4.46
C VAL A 17 -4.64 4.38 4.05
N VAL A 18 -3.37 4.27 3.65
CA VAL A 18 -2.66 3.01 3.43
C VAL A 18 -1.60 2.85 4.52
N ILE A 19 -1.57 1.69 5.19
CA ILE A 19 -0.56 1.36 6.20
C ILE A 19 0.16 0.08 5.77
N ASN A 20 1.42 0.19 5.39
CA ASN A 20 2.29 -0.95 5.11
C ASN A 20 2.99 -1.38 6.41
N TYR A 21 2.51 -2.47 7.01
CA TYR A 21 3.09 -3.01 8.23
C TYR A 21 4.52 -3.56 8.04
N SER A 22 4.80 -4.05 6.84
CA SER A 22 6.14 -4.39 6.35
C SER A 22 6.31 -3.81 4.95
N PHE A 23 7.55 -3.44 4.60
CA PHE A 23 7.85 -3.00 3.23
C PHE A 23 7.50 -4.13 2.23
N PRO A 24 6.85 -3.82 1.09
CA PRO A 24 6.54 -4.82 0.07
C PRO A 24 7.81 -5.45 -0.53
N LEU A 25 7.67 -6.62 -1.15
CA LEU A 25 8.81 -7.33 -1.76
C LEU A 25 9.50 -6.52 -2.87
N THR A 26 8.74 -5.66 -3.55
CA THR A 26 9.24 -4.81 -4.61
C THR A 26 8.71 -3.38 -4.48
N THR A 27 9.44 -2.42 -5.04
CA THR A 27 8.98 -1.03 -5.14
C THR A 27 7.73 -0.89 -6.00
N GLU A 28 7.56 -1.74 -7.02
CA GLU A 28 6.36 -1.76 -7.86
C GLU A 28 5.11 -2.12 -7.05
N ASP A 29 5.21 -3.14 -6.19
CA ASP A 29 4.12 -3.51 -5.27
C ASP A 29 3.82 -2.38 -4.30
N TYR A 30 4.84 -1.66 -3.83
CA TYR A 30 4.67 -0.46 -3.01
C TYR A 30 3.87 0.62 -3.74
N VAL A 31 4.23 0.94 -4.98
CA VAL A 31 3.51 1.93 -5.81
C VAL A 31 2.05 1.51 -6.01
N HIS A 32 1.79 0.25 -6.32
CA HIS A 32 0.43 -0.28 -6.46
C HIS A 32 -0.39 -0.19 -5.17
N ARG A 33 0.22 -0.48 -4.01
CA ARG A 33 -0.45 -0.36 -2.71
C ARG A 33 -0.78 1.09 -2.35
N ILE A 34 0.18 2.01 -2.42
CA ILE A 34 -0.08 3.42 -2.09
C ILE A 34 -1.01 4.09 -3.11
N GLY A 35 -1.02 3.60 -4.35
CA GLY A 35 -1.93 4.04 -5.40
C GLY A 35 -3.41 3.75 -5.12
N ARG A 36 -3.74 3.09 -3.99
CA ARG A 36 -5.13 2.94 -3.51
C ARG A 36 -5.67 4.19 -2.83
N THR A 37 -4.81 5.08 -2.34
CA THR A 37 -5.18 6.40 -1.79
C THR A 37 -4.82 7.54 -2.75
N GLY A 38 -5.27 8.76 -2.46
CA GLY A 38 -4.80 9.99 -3.14
C GLY A 38 -5.12 10.13 -4.63
N ARG A 39 -6.16 9.45 -5.14
CA ARG A 39 -6.56 9.53 -6.55
C ARG A 39 -7.33 10.82 -6.87
N ALA A 40 -7.29 11.22 -8.15
CA ALA A 40 -8.06 12.35 -8.70
C ALA A 40 -7.85 13.68 -7.95
N GLY A 41 -6.60 13.99 -7.60
CA GLY A 41 -6.22 15.24 -6.92
C GLY A 41 -6.56 15.29 -5.43
N LYS A 42 -7.14 14.23 -4.86
CA LYS A 42 -7.34 14.11 -3.42
C LYS A 42 -6.00 13.89 -2.72
N LYS A 43 -5.82 14.47 -1.53
CA LYS A 43 -4.71 14.07 -0.66
C LYS A 43 -4.94 12.64 -0.18
N GLY A 44 -3.91 11.82 -0.27
CA GLY A 44 -3.85 10.48 0.31
C GLY A 44 -2.71 10.38 1.31
N VAL A 45 -2.87 9.50 2.29
CA VAL A 45 -1.83 9.25 3.30
C VAL A 45 -1.37 7.80 3.21
N ALA A 46 -0.06 7.60 3.13
CA ALA A 46 0.56 6.30 3.17
C ALA A 46 1.68 6.28 4.22
N HIS A 47 1.61 5.35 5.17
CA HIS A 47 2.65 5.09 6.15
C HIS A 47 3.26 3.72 5.90
N THR A 48 4.59 3.64 5.97
CA THR A 48 5.31 2.38 5.78
C THR A 48 6.30 2.19 6.91
N PHE A 49 6.22 1.03 7.56
CA PHE A 49 7.18 0.64 8.57
C PHE A 49 8.35 -0.09 7.90
N PHE A 50 9.56 0.26 8.33
CA PHE A 50 10.81 -0.36 7.89
C PHE A 50 11.47 -1.08 9.05
N THR A 51 12.03 -2.25 8.75
CA THR A 51 12.83 -3.05 9.65
C THR A 51 14.22 -3.29 9.05
N GLN A 52 15.14 -3.88 9.81
CA GLN A 52 16.49 -4.20 9.30
C GLN A 52 16.47 -5.18 8.12
N GLU A 53 15.40 -5.96 7.96
CA GLU A 53 15.20 -6.88 6.83
C GLU A 53 14.84 -6.16 5.52
N ASN A 54 14.50 -4.87 5.59
CA ASN A 54 14.11 -4.05 4.44
C ASN A 54 15.24 -3.14 3.94
N LYS A 55 16.48 -3.44 4.33
CA LYS A 55 17.69 -2.74 3.90
C LYS A 55 18.12 -3.14 2.49
#